data_AF-A0A554KY75-F1
#
_entry.id   AF-A0A554KY75-F1
#
_cell.length_a   1.000
_cell.length_b   1.000
_cell.length_c   1.000
_cell.angle_alpha   90.00
_cell.angle_beta   90.00
_cell.angle_gamma   90.00
#
_symmetry.space_group_name_H-M   'P 1'
#
loop_
_entity.id
_entity.type
_entity.pdbx_description
1 polymer ?
#
loop_
_entity_poly.entity_id
_entity_poly.type
_entity_poly.pdbx_seq_one_letter_code
_entity_poly.pdbx_strand_id
1 'polypeptide(L)'
;MKSTGEAIAVGSNKKAFEYKEGVLRIEVGGIKGASGAEAKSFYYFIKLHHLLFPEVFPDTHGAGLDESGTVNVLVDRVAHDETHAKYQELIKSGTPKDDPVWRELAGEWQQIESSPEYKSIITKVKKAGFRGEFEALNSSRDADGKRKFFDFEPAFWAGDKDDKELTVKFDPKLLRQAILKIDDKKRREWAIYCYNAILGLLPDELLDKNEKLKASFIAI
;
A
#
# COMPACT_ATOMS: atom_id res chain seq x y z
N MET A 1 17.26 36.84 -4.21
CA MET A 1 17.97 36.49 -2.96
C MET A 1 17.29 35.29 -2.34
N LYS A 2 18.09 34.36 -1.80
CA LYS A 2 17.69 33.04 -1.30
C LYS A 2 16.57 33.12 -0.25
N SER A 3 15.53 32.31 -0.43
CA SER A 3 15.01 31.49 0.66
C SER A 3 15.16 30.05 0.20
N THR A 4 16.11 29.36 0.79
CA THR A 4 16.30 27.92 0.73
C THR A 4 15.15 27.32 1.53
N GLY A 5 14.06 26.96 0.85
CA GLY A 5 12.91 26.29 1.47
C GLY A 5 13.30 24.88 1.90
N GLU A 6 13.30 24.67 3.20
CA GLU A 6 13.77 23.50 3.91
C GLU A 6 13.09 22.18 3.52
N ALA A 7 13.78 21.09 3.83
CA ALA A 7 13.36 19.71 3.63
C ALA A 7 11.98 19.41 4.24
N ILE A 8 11.09 18.84 3.43
CA ILE A 8 9.71 18.51 3.79
C ILE A 8 9.70 17.12 4.45
N ALA A 9 9.63 17.08 5.78
CA ALA A 9 9.58 15.85 6.55
C ALA A 9 8.16 15.28 6.67
N VAL A 10 8.07 13.96 6.47
CA VAL A 10 7.44 12.97 7.35
C VAL A 10 6.32 13.49 8.27
N GLY A 11 5.09 13.09 7.95
CA GLY A 11 3.99 12.86 8.90
C GLY A 11 3.63 13.99 9.88
N SER A 12 2.71 14.88 9.50
CA SER A 12 1.56 15.33 10.31
C SER A 12 0.95 16.61 9.71
N ASN A 13 -0.34 16.55 9.40
CA ASN A 13 -1.23 17.71 9.29
C ASN A 13 -0.93 18.79 8.23
N LYS A 14 -0.70 18.46 6.95
CA LYS A 14 -0.86 19.44 5.87
C LYS A 14 -1.53 18.85 4.63
N LYS A 15 -2.55 19.58 4.14
CA LYS A 15 -3.26 19.36 2.89
C LYS A 15 -2.29 19.45 1.70
N ALA A 16 -2.48 18.53 0.75
CA ALA A 16 -2.08 18.55 -0.65
C ALA A 16 -0.58 18.69 -0.99
N PHE A 17 -0.13 17.79 -1.86
CA PHE A 17 1.25 17.66 -2.31
C PHE A 17 1.56 18.56 -3.51
N GLU A 18 2.81 19.01 -3.60
CA GLU A 18 3.39 19.54 -4.85
C GLU A 18 3.75 18.38 -5.79
N TYR A 19 3.26 18.43 -7.03
CA TYR A 19 3.60 17.48 -8.09
C TYR A 19 5.07 17.60 -8.48
N LYS A 20 5.77 16.46 -8.59
CA LYS A 20 7.08 16.37 -9.25
C LYS A 20 6.97 15.42 -10.44
N GLU A 21 7.58 15.80 -11.54
CA GLU A 21 7.69 14.96 -12.74
C GLU A 21 8.33 13.61 -12.39
N GLY A 22 7.77 12.51 -12.88
CA GLY A 22 8.21 11.13 -12.59
C GLY A 22 7.51 10.46 -11.40
N VAL A 23 6.73 11.20 -10.59
CA VAL A 23 5.93 10.63 -9.48
C VAL A 23 4.49 10.41 -9.96
N LEU A 24 3.95 9.22 -9.72
CA LEU A 24 2.53 8.93 -9.97
C LEU A 24 1.72 9.33 -8.74
N ARG A 25 0.71 10.19 -8.94
CA ARG A 25 -0.36 10.37 -7.96
C ARG A 25 -1.36 9.23 -8.18
N ILE A 26 -1.42 8.31 -7.24
CA ILE A 26 -2.49 7.32 -7.21
C ILE A 26 -3.57 7.90 -6.29
N GLU A 27 -4.71 8.22 -6.90
CA GLU A 27 -5.96 8.31 -6.14
C GLU A 27 -6.28 6.88 -5.74
N VAL A 28 -6.13 6.55 -4.45
CA VAL A 28 -6.53 5.24 -3.96
C VAL A 28 -8.04 5.18 -4.15
N GLY A 29 -8.49 4.28 -5.03
CA GLY A 29 -9.86 4.25 -5.52
C GLY A 29 -10.88 4.35 -4.39
N GLY A 30 -11.57 5.49 -4.31
CA GLY A 30 -12.87 5.59 -3.66
C GLY A 30 -12.92 5.50 -2.14
N ILE A 31 -11.79 5.55 -1.41
CA ILE A 31 -11.83 5.56 0.05
C ILE A 31 -12.19 6.97 0.55
N LYS A 32 -13.49 7.22 0.64
CA LYS A 32 -14.06 8.38 1.32
C LYS A 32 -14.19 8.08 2.80
N GLY A 33 -14.07 9.10 3.65
CA GLY A 33 -14.29 8.96 5.10
C GLY A 33 -13.09 8.46 5.89
N ALA A 34 -11.94 8.22 5.26
CA ALA A 34 -10.71 7.87 5.98
C ALA A 34 -10.32 8.97 6.97
N SER A 35 -9.99 8.57 8.19
CA SER A 35 -9.38 9.42 9.19
C SER A 35 -7.95 9.81 8.78
N GLY A 36 -7.43 10.89 9.40
CA GLY A 36 -6.04 11.27 9.22
C GLY A 36 -5.03 10.19 9.68
N ALA A 37 -5.43 9.29 10.60
CA ALA A 37 -4.60 8.18 11.05
C ALA A 37 -4.51 7.09 9.97
N GLU A 38 -5.63 6.74 9.34
CA GLU A 38 -5.68 5.78 8.24
C GLU A 38 -4.91 6.30 7.02
N ALA A 39 -5.09 7.57 6.66
CA ALA A 39 -4.34 8.23 5.60
C ALA A 39 -2.82 8.20 5.85
N LYS A 40 -2.37 8.40 7.10
CA LYS A 40 -0.94 8.26 7.46
C LYS A 40 -0.47 6.81 7.40
N SER A 41 -1.34 5.87 7.77
CA SER A 41 -1.01 4.44 7.75
C SER A 41 -0.71 3.96 6.31
N PHE A 42 -1.37 4.52 5.28
CA PHE A 42 -1.05 4.26 3.88
C PHE A 42 0.43 4.50 3.57
N TYR A 43 0.94 5.69 3.89
CA TYR A 43 2.34 6.03 3.63
C TYR A 43 3.29 5.00 4.26
N TYR A 44 3.15 4.76 5.57
CA TYR A 44 4.07 3.86 6.25
C TYR A 44 3.93 2.41 5.77
N PHE A 45 2.73 1.98 5.42
CA PHE A 45 2.48 0.60 5.01
C PHE A 45 2.99 0.32 3.60
N ILE A 46 2.78 1.24 2.65
CA ILE A 46 3.36 1.16 1.31
C ILE A 46 4.89 1.21 1.41
N LYS A 47 5.43 2.12 2.24
CA LYS A 47 6.87 2.20 2.47
C LYS A 47 7.44 0.89 3.02
N LEU A 48 6.75 0.22 3.93
CA LEU A 48 7.16 -1.09 4.44
C LEU A 48 7.17 -2.18 3.37
N HIS A 49 6.16 -2.22 2.49
CA HIS A 49 6.17 -3.15 1.36
C HIS A 49 7.40 -2.93 0.49
N HIS A 50 7.71 -1.67 0.14
CA HIS A 50 8.87 -1.32 -0.64
C HIS A 50 10.19 -1.67 0.06
N LEU A 51 10.34 -1.35 1.35
CA LEU A 51 11.59 -1.61 2.09
C LEU A 51 11.88 -3.12 2.23
N LEU A 52 10.86 -3.97 2.28
CA LEU A 52 11.00 -5.42 2.34
C LEU A 52 11.12 -6.08 0.97
N PHE A 53 10.46 -5.54 -0.05
CA PHE A 53 10.39 -6.09 -1.40
C PHE A 53 10.50 -4.98 -2.46
N PRO A 54 11.65 -4.29 -2.55
CA PRO A 54 11.82 -3.14 -3.46
C PRO A 54 11.70 -3.53 -4.94
N GLU A 55 11.92 -4.81 -5.25
CA GLU A 55 11.74 -5.36 -6.58
C GLU A 55 10.27 -5.58 -6.96
N VAL A 56 9.33 -5.54 -6.01
CA VAL A 56 7.90 -5.84 -6.22
C VAL A 56 7.02 -4.62 -6.04
N PHE A 57 7.30 -3.76 -5.05
CA PHE A 57 6.46 -2.61 -4.74
C PHE A 57 7.20 -1.29 -5.02
N PRO A 58 6.54 -0.31 -5.66
CA PRO A 58 7.07 1.04 -5.84
C PRO A 58 7.34 1.72 -4.50
N ASP A 59 8.29 2.65 -4.49
CA ASP A 59 8.50 3.46 -3.30
C ASP A 59 7.35 4.48 -3.14
N THR A 60 7.08 4.89 -1.91
CA THR A 60 6.17 6.00 -1.62
C THR A 60 6.91 7.23 -1.14
N HIS A 61 6.45 8.37 -1.63
CA HIS A 61 6.97 9.71 -1.36
C HIS A 61 6.02 10.54 -0.49
N GLY A 62 4.80 10.05 -0.24
CA GLY A 62 3.82 10.73 0.61
C GLY A 62 2.42 10.11 0.59
N ALA A 63 1.63 10.38 1.63
CA ALA A 63 0.18 10.12 1.67
C ALA A 63 -0.55 11.20 2.47
N GLY A 64 -1.75 11.58 2.04
CA GLY A 64 -2.52 12.67 2.64
C GLY A 64 -3.97 12.72 2.18
N LEU A 65 -4.73 13.63 2.76
CA LEU A 65 -6.14 13.87 2.40
C LEU A 65 -6.24 15.12 1.52
N ASP A 66 -7.11 15.05 0.51
CA ASP A 66 -7.53 16.26 -0.22
C ASP A 66 -8.68 16.99 0.48
N GLU A 67 -9.16 18.08 -0.12
CA GLU A 67 -10.22 18.92 0.44
C GLU A 67 -11.56 18.18 0.60
N SER A 68 -11.77 17.10 -0.16
CA SER A 68 -12.96 16.25 -0.07
C SER A 68 -12.85 15.15 0.99
N GLY A 69 -11.69 15.03 1.65
CA GLY A 69 -11.40 13.94 2.58
C GLY A 69 -11.03 12.63 1.89
N THR A 70 -10.63 12.66 0.61
CA THR A 70 -10.19 11.49 -0.14
C THR A 70 -8.69 11.28 0.06
N VAL A 71 -8.27 10.04 0.30
CA VAL A 71 -6.86 9.67 0.47
C VAL A 71 -6.14 9.70 -0.88
N ASN A 72 -5.00 10.37 -0.90
CA ASN A 72 -4.09 10.43 -2.04
C ASN A 72 -2.70 9.95 -1.61
N VAL A 73 -2.08 9.12 -2.44
CA VAL A 73 -0.71 8.64 -2.24
C VAL A 73 0.18 9.02 -3.42
N LEU A 74 1.43 9.34 -3.11
CA LEU A 74 2.48 9.58 -4.10
C LEU A 74 3.42 8.38 -4.10
N VAL A 75 3.53 7.72 -5.25
CA VAL A 75 4.40 6.54 -5.42
C VAL A 75 5.18 6.62 -6.72
N ASP A 76 6.25 5.84 -6.81
CA ASP A 76 6.95 5.64 -8.08
C ASP A 76 5.98 5.14 -9.15
N ARG A 77 6.12 5.68 -10.36
CA ARG A 77 5.30 5.26 -11.49
C ARG A 77 5.62 3.82 -11.87
N VAL A 78 4.57 3.01 -11.96
CA VAL A 78 4.62 1.66 -12.54
C VAL A 78 4.14 1.72 -14.00
N ALA A 79 4.86 1.08 -14.91
CA ALA A 79 4.41 0.93 -16.29
C ALA A 79 3.23 -0.03 -16.35
N HIS A 80 2.23 0.28 -17.18
CA HIS A 80 1.10 -0.60 -17.41
C HIS A 80 1.35 -1.44 -18.67
N ASP A 81 1.32 -2.75 -18.52
CA ASP A 81 1.26 -3.76 -19.56
C ASP A 81 -0.09 -3.76 -20.26
N GLU A 82 -0.18 -4.54 -21.33
CA GLU A 82 -1.37 -4.58 -22.20
C GLU A 82 -2.63 -4.98 -21.45
N THR A 83 -2.56 -5.97 -20.54
CA THR A 83 -3.70 -6.40 -19.72
C THR A 83 -4.21 -5.26 -18.85
N HIS A 84 -3.33 -4.52 -18.17
CA HIS A 84 -3.77 -3.40 -17.35
C HIS A 84 -4.21 -2.19 -18.18
N ALA A 85 -3.60 -1.96 -19.35
CA ALA A 85 -4.04 -0.91 -20.28
C ALA A 85 -5.47 -1.16 -20.80
N LYS A 86 -5.79 -2.41 -21.18
CA LYS A 86 -7.16 -2.83 -21.54
C LYS A 86 -8.14 -2.57 -20.41
N TYR A 87 -7.78 -2.94 -19.17
CA TYR A 87 -8.62 -2.68 -17.99
C TYR A 87 -8.97 -1.19 -17.85
N GLN A 88 -7.97 -0.32 -17.93
CA GLN A 88 -8.15 1.12 -17.81
C GLN A 88 -9.01 1.69 -18.94
N GLU A 89 -8.87 1.17 -20.16
CA GLU A 89 -9.71 1.54 -21.29
C GLU A 89 -11.17 1.18 -21.06
N LEU A 90 -11.46 -0.05 -20.60
CA LEU A 90 -12.83 -0.50 -20.31
C LEU A 90 -13.52 0.32 -19.21
N ILE A 91 -12.77 0.69 -18.17
CA ILE A 91 -13.29 1.58 -17.12
C ILE A 91 -13.59 2.96 -17.71
N LYS A 92 -12.68 3.50 -18.53
CA LYS A 92 -12.82 4.83 -19.13
C LYS A 92 -13.96 4.92 -20.15
N SER A 93 -14.19 3.87 -20.94
CA SER A 93 -15.29 3.80 -21.91
C SER A 93 -16.65 3.54 -21.26
N GLY A 94 -16.68 3.20 -19.98
CA GLY A 94 -17.92 2.81 -19.30
C GLY A 94 -18.50 1.51 -19.84
N THR A 95 -17.65 0.60 -20.34
CA THR A 95 -18.11 -0.67 -20.91
C THR A 95 -18.90 -1.46 -19.86
N PRO A 96 -20.15 -1.89 -20.17
CA PRO A 96 -20.98 -2.67 -19.24
C PRO A 96 -20.25 -3.90 -18.70
N LYS A 97 -20.36 -4.18 -17.39
CA LYS A 97 -19.64 -5.28 -16.73
C LYS A 97 -20.03 -6.68 -17.21
N ASP A 98 -21.16 -6.81 -17.91
CA ASP A 98 -21.65 -8.04 -18.52
C ASP A 98 -21.13 -8.27 -19.95
N ASP A 99 -20.43 -7.28 -20.54
CA ASP A 99 -19.78 -7.41 -21.85
C ASP A 99 -18.75 -8.55 -21.86
N PRO A 100 -18.71 -9.39 -22.91
CA PRO A 100 -17.74 -10.48 -23.04
C PRO A 100 -16.28 -10.10 -22.80
N VAL A 101 -15.88 -8.87 -23.12
CA VAL A 101 -14.51 -8.39 -22.92
C VAL A 101 -14.07 -8.42 -21.45
N TRP A 102 -15.00 -8.23 -20.51
CA TRP A 102 -14.71 -8.36 -19.08
C TRP A 102 -14.40 -9.80 -18.67
N ARG A 103 -15.03 -10.79 -19.34
CA ARG A 103 -14.77 -12.21 -19.08
C ARG A 103 -13.42 -12.63 -19.63
N GLU A 104 -13.04 -12.11 -20.80
CA GLU A 104 -11.71 -12.35 -21.38
C GLU A 104 -10.61 -11.79 -20.45
N LEU A 105 -10.79 -10.56 -19.99
CA LEU A 105 -9.86 -9.92 -19.06
C LEU A 105 -9.76 -10.66 -17.71
N ALA A 106 -10.89 -11.15 -17.19
CA ALA A 106 -10.90 -12.01 -16.02
C ALA A 106 -10.11 -13.31 -16.22
N GLY A 107 -10.17 -13.90 -17.43
CA GLY A 107 -9.36 -15.04 -17.82
C GLY A 107 -7.85 -14.72 -17.82
N GLU A 108 -7.46 -13.56 -18.33
CA GLU A 108 -6.06 -13.09 -18.29
C GLU A 108 -5.56 -12.95 -16.84
N TRP A 109 -6.35 -12.36 -15.95
CA TRP A 109 -6.01 -12.24 -14.53
C TRP A 109 -5.90 -13.61 -13.83
N GLN A 110 -6.82 -14.54 -14.09
CA GLN A 110 -6.73 -15.89 -13.53
C GLN A 110 -5.45 -16.62 -13.96
N GLN A 111 -4.99 -16.42 -15.20
CA GLN A 111 -3.72 -16.97 -15.67
C GLN A 111 -2.53 -16.36 -14.92
N ILE A 112 -2.55 -15.05 -14.68
CA ILE A 112 -1.53 -14.36 -13.87
C ILE A 112 -1.51 -14.93 -12.45
N GLU A 113 -2.65 -15.01 -11.77
CA GLU A 113 -2.75 -15.52 -10.40
C GLU A 113 -2.35 -16.98 -10.27
N SER A 114 -2.57 -17.75 -11.34
CA SER A 114 -2.19 -19.15 -11.42
C SER A 114 -0.69 -19.36 -11.66
N SER A 115 0.03 -18.32 -12.13
CA SER A 115 1.44 -18.42 -12.50
C SER A 115 2.36 -18.72 -11.29
N PRO A 116 3.45 -19.49 -11.47
CA PRO A 116 4.42 -19.74 -10.41
C PRO A 116 5.09 -18.46 -9.87
N GLU A 117 5.37 -17.50 -10.75
CA GLU A 117 5.94 -16.19 -10.39
C GLU A 117 5.04 -15.47 -9.39
N TYR A 118 3.76 -15.31 -9.72
CA TYR A 118 2.77 -14.63 -8.88
C TYR A 118 2.64 -15.30 -7.51
N LYS A 119 2.43 -16.63 -7.51
CA LYS A 119 2.31 -17.42 -6.28
C LYS A 119 3.54 -17.30 -5.39
N SER A 120 4.74 -17.25 -5.99
CA SER A 120 5.99 -17.05 -5.26
C SER A 120 6.04 -15.68 -4.58
N ILE A 121 5.70 -14.60 -5.31
CA ILE A 121 5.63 -13.23 -4.76
C ILE A 121 4.63 -13.18 -3.60
N ILE A 122 3.39 -13.63 -3.82
CA ILE A 122 2.34 -13.57 -2.79
C ILE A 122 2.74 -14.38 -1.56
N THR A 123 3.34 -15.56 -1.75
CA THR A 123 3.82 -16.38 -0.64
C THR A 123 4.90 -15.66 0.16
N LYS A 124 5.86 -15.00 -0.51
CA LYS A 124 6.94 -14.24 0.14
C LYS A 124 6.38 -13.08 0.97
N VAL A 125 5.44 -12.34 0.39
CA VAL A 125 4.79 -11.18 1.04
C VAL A 125 3.97 -11.61 2.25
N LYS A 126 3.13 -12.64 2.11
CA LYS A 126 2.35 -13.20 3.23
C LYS A 126 3.22 -13.78 4.34
N LYS A 127 4.34 -14.44 3.99
CA LYS A 127 5.31 -14.96 4.98
C LYS A 127 6.00 -13.84 5.78
N ALA A 128 6.14 -12.64 5.20
CA ALA A 128 6.62 -11.47 5.93
C ALA A 128 5.54 -10.84 6.83
N GLY A 129 4.31 -11.36 6.84
CA GLY A 129 3.26 -10.91 7.75
C GLY A 129 2.25 -9.94 7.13
N PHE A 130 2.36 -9.57 5.86
CA PHE A 130 1.32 -8.75 5.22
C PHE A 130 0.04 -9.58 5.00
N ARG A 131 -1.12 -8.97 5.29
CA ARG A 131 -2.45 -9.53 5.12
C ARG A 131 -3.25 -8.56 4.26
N GLY A 132 -3.27 -8.80 2.96
CA GLY A 132 -3.98 -7.95 2.01
C GLY A 132 -4.42 -8.75 0.81
N GLU A 133 -5.33 -8.15 0.05
CA GLU A 133 -5.72 -8.63 -1.26
C GLU A 133 -4.69 -8.13 -2.27
N PHE A 134 -3.84 -9.06 -2.70
CA PHE A 134 -2.94 -8.83 -3.83
C PHE A 134 -3.66 -9.44 -5.02
N GLU A 135 -4.36 -8.60 -5.78
CA GLU A 135 -5.11 -9.00 -6.96
C GLU A 135 -4.30 -8.79 -8.23
N ALA A 136 -4.42 -9.68 -9.21
CA ALA A 136 -3.65 -9.54 -10.46
C ALA A 136 -4.04 -8.27 -11.24
N LEU A 137 -5.29 -7.82 -11.11
CA LEU A 137 -5.79 -6.58 -11.73
C LEU A 137 -5.03 -5.33 -11.24
N ASN A 138 -4.43 -5.41 -10.04
CA ASN A 138 -3.65 -4.37 -9.39
C ASN A 138 -2.14 -4.58 -9.53
N SER A 139 -1.74 -5.28 -10.59
CA SER A 139 -0.35 -5.56 -10.91
C SER A 139 -0.06 -5.41 -12.39
N SER A 140 1.21 -5.20 -12.72
CA SER A 140 1.66 -5.08 -14.10
C SER A 140 3.14 -5.41 -14.24
N ARG A 141 3.61 -5.72 -15.45
CA ARG A 141 5.04 -5.92 -15.71
C ARG A 141 5.75 -4.59 -16.00
N ASP A 142 6.92 -4.40 -15.40
CA ASP A 142 7.84 -3.31 -15.76
C ASP A 142 8.58 -3.60 -17.08
N ALA A 143 9.42 -2.65 -17.51
CA ALA A 143 10.20 -2.77 -18.75
C ALA A 143 11.19 -3.96 -18.76
N ASP A 144 11.58 -4.46 -17.58
CA ASP A 144 12.43 -5.66 -17.43
C ASP A 144 11.59 -6.95 -17.37
N GLY A 145 10.26 -6.84 -17.52
CA GLY A 145 9.33 -7.95 -17.43
C GLY A 145 9.03 -8.40 -16.00
N LYS A 146 9.43 -7.67 -14.95
CA LYS A 146 9.16 -8.04 -13.56
C LYS A 146 7.80 -7.53 -13.11
N ARG A 147 7.05 -8.36 -12.38
CA ARG A 147 5.75 -7.94 -11.85
C ARG A 147 5.87 -6.95 -10.70
N LYS A 148 5.15 -5.84 -10.83
CA LYS A 148 4.99 -4.77 -9.84
C LYS A 148 3.54 -4.68 -9.40
N PHE A 149 3.31 -4.43 -8.12
CA PHE A 149 1.98 -4.15 -7.55
C PHE A 149 1.88 -2.66 -7.23
N PHE A 150 0.72 -2.05 -7.46
CA PHE A 150 0.56 -0.59 -7.31
C PHE A 150 -0.78 -0.17 -6.72
N ASP A 151 -1.64 -1.11 -6.34
CA ASP A 151 -2.78 -0.81 -5.47
C ASP A 151 -2.47 -1.23 -4.04
N PHE A 152 -2.92 -0.42 -3.10
CA PHE A 152 -2.54 -0.53 -1.71
C PHE A 152 -3.73 -0.27 -0.81
N GLU A 153 -3.78 -1.01 0.30
CA GLU A 153 -4.70 -0.80 1.40
C GLU A 153 -3.99 -0.08 2.55
N PRO A 154 -4.71 0.57 3.47
CA PRO A 154 -4.08 1.08 4.69
C PRO A 154 -3.66 -0.08 5.60
N ALA A 155 -2.73 0.17 6.52
CA ALA A 155 -2.30 -0.86 7.48
C ALA A 155 -3.46 -1.33 8.38
N PHE A 156 -4.43 -0.46 8.59
CA PHE A 156 -5.67 -0.73 9.31
C PHE A 156 -6.81 0.11 8.75
N TRP A 157 -8.03 -0.40 8.88
CA TRP A 157 -9.25 0.30 8.49
C TRP A 157 -10.30 0.18 9.59
N ALA A 158 -10.65 1.31 10.20
CA ALA A 158 -11.85 1.43 11.01
C ALA A 158 -12.98 1.68 10.01
N GLY A 159 -13.90 0.72 9.87
CA GLY A 159 -14.97 0.78 8.88
C GLY A 159 -15.70 2.11 8.81
N ASP A 160 -16.33 2.38 7.67
CA ASP A 160 -17.39 3.40 7.61
C ASP A 160 -18.42 3.12 8.71
N LYS A 161 -18.99 4.20 9.25
CA LYS A 161 -19.67 4.41 10.55
C LYS A 161 -20.77 3.43 11.01
N ASP A 162 -20.97 2.30 10.36
CA ASP A 162 -21.98 1.30 10.70
C ASP A 162 -21.33 -0.07 10.95
N ASP A 163 -20.88 -0.29 12.19
CA ASP A 163 -20.70 -1.61 12.81
C ASP A 163 -19.77 -2.65 12.13
N LYS A 164 -18.66 -2.21 11.50
CA LYS A 164 -17.60 -3.14 11.06
C LYS A 164 -16.36 -3.10 11.95
N GLU A 165 -15.93 -4.29 12.37
CA GLU A 165 -14.73 -4.53 13.15
C GLU A 165 -13.49 -3.91 12.49
N LEU A 166 -12.73 -3.15 13.29
CA LEU A 166 -11.42 -2.61 12.92
C LEU A 166 -10.52 -3.73 12.37
N THR A 167 -10.11 -3.63 11.12
CA THR A 167 -9.32 -4.68 10.46
C THR A 167 -7.86 -4.29 10.38
N VAL A 168 -6.96 -5.14 10.88
CA VAL A 168 -5.50 -4.98 10.77
C VAL A 168 -4.96 -5.83 9.62
N LYS A 169 -4.27 -5.19 8.68
CA LYS A 169 -3.79 -5.79 7.43
C LYS A 169 -2.38 -6.39 7.55
N PHE A 170 -1.93 -6.70 8.77
CA PHE A 170 -0.65 -7.37 8.98
C PHE A 170 -0.59 -8.20 10.27
N ASP A 171 0.37 -9.11 10.32
CA ASP A 171 0.82 -9.83 11.51
C ASP A 171 2.04 -9.11 12.11
N PRO A 172 1.92 -8.49 13.29
CA PRO A 172 3.00 -7.70 13.89
C PRO A 172 4.27 -8.49 14.14
N LYS A 173 4.13 -9.75 14.60
CA LYS A 173 5.27 -10.61 14.95
C LYS A 173 6.04 -11.01 13.71
N LEU A 174 5.34 -11.48 12.67
CA LEU A 174 5.98 -11.88 11.42
C LEU A 174 6.62 -10.68 10.72
N LEU A 175 5.93 -9.53 10.72
CA LEU A 175 6.45 -8.30 10.10
C LEU A 175 7.71 -7.80 10.79
N ARG A 176 7.72 -7.76 12.13
CA ARG A 176 8.93 -7.42 12.89
C ARG A 176 10.08 -8.39 12.59
N GLN A 177 9.81 -9.68 12.52
CA GLN A 177 10.84 -10.67 12.18
C GLN A 177 11.39 -10.48 10.76
N ALA A 178 10.53 -10.15 9.79
CA ALA A 178 10.95 -9.86 8.42
C ALA A 178 11.83 -8.60 8.36
N ILE A 179 11.45 -7.55 9.09
CA ILE A 179 12.22 -6.30 9.19
C ILE A 179 13.61 -6.56 9.78
N LEU A 180 13.71 -7.35 10.85
CA LEU A 180 15.00 -7.63 11.49
C LEU A 180 15.97 -8.43 10.61
N LYS A 181 15.46 -9.16 9.62
CA LYS A 181 16.24 -9.91 8.62
C LYS A 181 16.77 -9.03 7.48
N ILE A 182 16.45 -7.74 7.45
CA ILE A 182 17.04 -6.81 6.48
C ILE A 182 18.53 -6.61 6.82
N ASP A 183 19.41 -6.98 5.89
CA ASP A 183 20.86 -6.83 6.04
C ASP A 183 21.32 -5.37 5.99
N ASP A 184 20.74 -4.56 5.09
CA ASP A 184 21.05 -3.14 4.99
C ASP A 184 20.57 -2.39 6.25
N LYS A 185 21.53 -1.89 7.03
CA LYS A 185 21.25 -1.22 8.31
C LYS A 185 20.32 -0.01 8.16
N LYS A 186 20.54 0.85 7.17
CA LYS A 186 19.74 2.07 6.99
C LYS A 186 18.31 1.71 6.57
N ARG A 187 18.16 0.76 5.64
CA ARG A 187 16.87 0.24 5.20
C ARG A 187 16.11 -0.39 6.36
N ARG A 188 16.80 -1.15 7.21
CA ARG A 188 16.22 -1.76 8.42
C ARG A 188 15.77 -0.70 9.43
N GLU A 189 16.57 0.32 9.70
CA GLU A 189 16.21 1.41 10.61
C GLU A 189 14.95 2.14 10.14
N TRP A 190 14.86 2.43 8.84
CA TRP A 190 13.66 3.00 8.23
C TRP A 190 12.45 2.08 8.34
N ALA A 191 12.62 0.77 8.11
CA ALA A 191 11.53 -0.18 8.24
C ALA A 191 11.04 -0.30 9.69
N ILE A 192 11.96 -0.28 10.68
CA ILE A 192 11.59 -0.22 12.11
C ILE A 192 10.80 1.06 12.41
N TYR A 193 11.25 2.21 11.90
CA TYR A 193 10.54 3.47 12.06
C TYR A 193 9.12 3.41 11.50
N CYS A 194 8.95 2.96 10.25
CA CYS A 194 7.62 2.83 9.63
C CYS A 194 6.72 1.86 10.41
N TYR A 195 7.26 0.73 10.86
CA TYR A 195 6.53 -0.24 11.67
C TYR A 195 6.04 0.37 12.99
N ASN A 196 6.91 1.06 13.72
CA ASN A 196 6.53 1.73 14.97
C ASN A 196 5.54 2.87 14.74
N ALA A 197 5.66 3.60 13.63
CA ALA A 197 4.72 4.65 13.27
C ALA A 197 3.31 4.09 13.00
N ILE A 198 3.19 2.96 12.31
CA ILE A 198 1.89 2.28 12.13
C ILE A 198 1.31 1.85 13.47
N LEU A 199 2.14 1.21 14.31
CA LEU A 199 1.72 0.76 15.63
C LEU A 199 1.20 1.92 16.49
N GLY A 200 1.88 3.07 16.49
CA GLY A 200 1.45 4.27 17.21
C GLY A 200 0.23 4.99 16.61
N LEU A 201 -0.27 4.57 15.44
CA LEU A 201 -1.50 5.07 14.83
C LEU A 201 -2.71 4.17 15.13
N LEU A 202 -2.50 2.95 15.65
CA LEU A 202 -3.59 2.04 16.00
C LEU A 202 -4.40 2.62 17.17
N PRO A 203 -5.76 2.60 17.11
CA PRO A 203 -6.60 3.00 18.24
C PRO A 203 -6.34 2.14 19.48
N ASP A 204 -6.37 2.73 20.68
CA ASP A 204 -6.12 2.01 21.94
C ASP A 204 -7.06 0.81 22.13
N GLU A 205 -8.32 0.94 21.72
CA GLU A 205 -9.34 -0.12 21.75
C GLU A 205 -8.92 -1.38 20.97
N LEU A 206 -8.06 -1.23 19.95
CA LEU A 206 -7.54 -2.32 19.13
C LEU A 206 -6.33 -3.01 19.79
N LEU A 207 -5.50 -2.24 20.49
CA LEU A 207 -4.43 -2.79 21.34
C LEU A 207 -5.04 -3.60 22.48
N ASP A 208 -6.16 -3.13 23.04
CA ASP A 208 -6.86 -3.79 24.14
C ASP A 208 -7.52 -5.11 23.75
N LYS A 209 -8.08 -5.20 22.55
CA LYS A 209 -8.73 -6.43 22.03
C LYS A 209 -7.75 -7.46 21.43
N ASN A 210 -6.49 -7.08 21.19
CA ASN A 210 -5.47 -7.97 20.67
C ASN A 210 -4.25 -8.04 21.62
N GLU A 211 -4.30 -8.93 22.62
CA GLU A 211 -3.15 -9.18 23.52
C GLU A 211 -1.85 -9.53 22.75
N LYS A 212 -1.97 -10.13 21.56
CA LYS A 212 -0.84 -10.41 20.65
C LYS A 212 -0.20 -9.13 20.07
N LEU A 213 -0.98 -8.07 19.86
CA LEU A 213 -0.47 -6.74 19.49
C LEU A 213 0.25 -6.11 20.69
N LYS A 214 -0.37 -6.11 21.88
CA LYS A 214 0.23 -5.59 23.13
C LYS A 214 1.59 -6.19 23.47
N ALA A 215 1.75 -7.51 23.35
CA ALA A 215 3.04 -8.17 23.62
C ALA A 215 4.17 -7.71 22.68
N SER A 216 3.83 -7.13 21.51
CA SER A 216 4.80 -6.62 20.55
C SER A 216 5.26 -5.18 20.85
N PHE A 217 4.58 -4.46 21.75
CA PHE A 217 4.94 -3.11 22.20
C PHE A 217 5.93 -3.09 23.37
N ILE A 218 5.99 -4.15 24.19
CA ILE A 218 6.72 -4.15 25.47
C ILE A 218 8.24 -4.39 25.29
N ALA A 219 8.72 -4.66 24.09
CA ALA A 219 10.15 -4.83 23.80
C ALA A 219 10.73 -3.63 23.03
N ILE A 220 10.65 -2.44 23.64
CA ILE A 220 11.44 -1.25 23.25
C ILE A 220 12.66 -1.18 24.17
#